data_AF-S8EBP1-F1
#
_entry.id   AF-S8EBP1-F1
#
_cell.length_a   1.000
_cell.length_b   1.000
_cell.length_c   1.000
_cell.angle_alpha   90.00
_cell.angle_beta   90.00
_cell.angle_gamma   90.00
#
_symmetry.space_group_name_H-M   'P 1'
#
loop_
_entity.id
_entity.type
_entity.pdbx_description
1 polymer ?
#
loop_
_entity_poly.entity_id
_entity_poly.type
_entity_poly.pdbx_seq_one_letter_code
_entity_poly.pdbx_strand_id
1 'polypeptide(L)'
;MINWLKTTDAELTFIGNPIPGVNAPEGLTSREALDTTVTYCNRRIDNVCGGACTVYTGGATCLNAPDTACLAATHNVGFCDRAKCTHSCNQLSTCGTHLDNGYCYTPGTRSILVGTY
;
A
#
# COMPACT_ATOMS: atom_id res chain seq x y z
N MET A 1 -27.29 -20.11 -6.15
CA MET A 1 -26.06 -20.71 -6.68
C MET A 1 -25.02 -20.95 -5.58
N ILE A 2 -24.63 -19.93 -4.81
CA ILE A 2 -23.70 -20.07 -3.66
C ILE A 2 -24.13 -21.11 -2.62
N ASN A 3 -25.43 -21.20 -2.27
CA ASN A 3 -25.90 -22.21 -1.31
C ASN A 3 -25.62 -23.64 -1.78
N TRP A 4 -25.81 -23.94 -3.06
CA TRP A 4 -25.55 -25.28 -3.57
C TRP A 4 -24.07 -25.65 -3.47
N LEU A 5 -23.15 -24.71 -3.77
CA LEU A 5 -21.71 -24.94 -3.59
C LEU A 5 -21.31 -25.19 -2.12
N LYS A 6 -22.06 -24.63 -1.16
CA LYS A 6 -21.84 -24.84 0.28
C LYS A 6 -22.42 -26.18 0.79
N THR A 7 -23.40 -26.75 0.10
CA THR A 7 -24.20 -27.89 0.61
C THR A 7 -24.19 -29.13 -0.28
N THR A 8 -23.48 -29.09 -1.41
CA THR A 8 -23.35 -30.24 -2.31
C THR A 8 -22.42 -31.30 -1.72
N ASP A 9 -22.67 -32.56 -2.02
CA ASP A 9 -21.87 -33.73 -1.63
C ASP A 9 -20.88 -34.16 -2.72
N ALA A 10 -20.80 -33.42 -3.82
CA ALA A 10 -19.83 -33.65 -4.89
C ALA A 10 -18.40 -33.22 -4.50
N GLU A 11 -17.38 -33.92 -5.03
CA GLU A 11 -16.00 -33.46 -4.94
C GLU A 11 -15.79 -32.23 -5.85
N LEU A 12 -15.45 -31.10 -5.25
CA LEU A 12 -15.23 -29.83 -5.95
C LEU A 12 -13.75 -29.48 -6.02
N THR A 13 -13.26 -29.17 -7.22
CA THR A 13 -11.93 -28.56 -7.43
C THR A 13 -12.13 -27.10 -7.83
N PHE A 14 -11.59 -26.17 -7.04
CA PHE A 14 -11.66 -24.74 -7.33
C PHE A 14 -10.37 -24.26 -7.99
N ILE A 15 -10.47 -23.61 -9.15
CA ILE A 15 -9.33 -23.03 -9.88
C ILE A 15 -9.54 -21.51 -9.96
N GLY A 16 -8.53 -20.72 -9.56
CA GLY A 16 -8.55 -19.26 -9.60
C GLY A 16 -8.82 -18.61 -8.23
N ASN A 17 -9.39 -17.41 -8.24
CA ASN A 17 -9.62 -16.63 -7.01
C ASN A 17 -10.61 -17.35 -6.07
N PRO A 18 -10.35 -17.37 -4.75
CA PRO A 18 -11.24 -18.00 -3.79
C PRO A 18 -12.60 -17.28 -3.71
N ILE A 19 -13.64 -18.05 -3.45
CA ILE A 19 -15.02 -17.59 -3.23
C ILE A 19 -15.24 -17.49 -1.71
N PRO A 20 -15.38 -16.27 -1.15
CA PRO A 20 -15.61 -16.08 0.28
C PRO A 20 -16.84 -16.85 0.77
N GLY A 21 -16.69 -17.55 1.89
CA GLY A 21 -17.71 -18.40 2.48
C GLY A 21 -17.87 -19.78 1.84
N VAL A 22 -17.18 -20.09 0.72
CA VAL A 22 -17.22 -21.41 0.07
C VAL A 22 -15.88 -22.14 0.25
N ASN A 23 -14.80 -21.57 -0.26
CA ASN A 23 -13.44 -22.13 -0.16
C ASN A 23 -12.41 -21.13 0.41
N ALA A 24 -12.90 -20.04 1.01
CA ALA A 24 -12.15 -19.13 1.86
C ALA A 24 -13.04 -18.59 2.99
N PRO A 25 -12.46 -18.12 4.11
CA PRO A 25 -13.24 -17.50 5.19
C PRO A 25 -14.17 -16.38 4.70
N GLU A 26 -15.38 -16.34 5.25
CA GLU A 26 -16.38 -15.32 4.95
C GLU A 26 -15.91 -13.95 5.49
N GLY A 27 -16.02 -12.90 4.68
CA GLY A 27 -15.53 -11.55 5.04
C GLY A 27 -14.06 -11.27 4.67
N LEU A 28 -13.37 -12.17 3.97
CA LEU A 28 -12.08 -11.87 3.37
C LEU A 28 -12.27 -11.26 1.98
N THR A 29 -11.99 -9.97 1.86
CA THR A 29 -11.90 -9.28 0.57
C THR A 29 -10.68 -9.80 -0.20
N SER A 30 -10.81 -9.93 -1.54
CA SER A 30 -9.66 -10.15 -2.44
C SER A 30 -8.54 -9.18 -2.07
N ARG A 31 -7.28 -9.65 -2.05
CA ARG A 31 -6.10 -8.82 -1.72
C ARG A 31 -5.95 -7.60 -2.64
N GLU A 32 -6.57 -7.63 -3.83
CA GLU A 32 -6.64 -6.49 -4.77
C GLU A 32 -7.42 -5.30 -4.21
N ALA A 33 -8.38 -5.52 -3.30
CA ALA A 33 -9.14 -4.44 -2.67
C ALA A 33 -8.33 -3.59 -1.66
N LEU A 34 -7.07 -3.98 -1.41
CA LEU A 34 -6.14 -3.29 -0.51
C LEU A 34 -4.87 -2.82 -1.25
N ASP A 35 -4.89 -2.86 -2.58
CA ASP A 35 -3.79 -2.32 -3.37
C ASP A 35 -3.62 -0.84 -3.04
N THR A 36 -2.39 -0.50 -2.67
CA THR A 36 -2.03 0.85 -2.28
C THR A 36 -1.19 1.43 -3.40
N THR A 37 -1.73 2.45 -4.06
CA THR A 37 -0.94 3.32 -4.91
C THR A 37 -0.14 4.29 -4.04
N VAL A 38 1.18 4.28 -4.19
CA VAL A 38 2.11 5.23 -3.58
C VAL A 38 2.85 5.96 -4.69
N THR A 39 2.84 7.29 -4.65
CA THR A 39 3.69 8.13 -5.49
C THR A 39 4.71 8.84 -4.62
N TYR A 40 5.98 8.72 -4.93
CA TYR A 40 7.05 9.36 -4.18
C TYR A 40 8.09 9.97 -5.10
N CYS A 41 8.58 11.15 -4.74
CA CYS A 41 9.50 11.92 -5.56
C CYS A 41 10.72 12.41 -4.77
N ASN A 42 11.81 12.68 -5.48
CA ASN A 42 13.08 13.05 -4.86
C ASN A 42 13.29 14.56 -4.65
N ARG A 43 12.36 15.41 -5.08
CA ARG A 43 12.47 16.87 -4.92
C ARG A 43 11.15 17.49 -4.46
N ARG A 44 11.30 18.64 -3.84
CA ARG A 44 10.22 19.55 -3.49
C ARG A 44 10.62 20.95 -3.96
N ILE A 45 9.71 21.65 -4.63
CA ILE A 45 9.85 23.07 -4.97
C ILE A 45 8.66 23.77 -4.33
N ASP A 46 8.91 24.61 -3.33
CA ASP A 46 7.88 25.26 -2.51
C ASP A 46 6.86 24.26 -1.94
N ASN A 47 5.61 24.29 -2.38
CA ASN A 47 4.56 23.37 -1.93
C ASN A 47 4.31 22.22 -2.91
N VAL A 48 5.13 22.09 -3.95
CA VAL A 48 4.96 21.09 -5.00
C VAL A 48 5.96 19.95 -4.82
N CYS A 49 5.44 18.72 -4.75
CA CYS A 49 6.25 17.50 -4.83
C CYS A 49 6.58 17.20 -6.29
N GLY A 50 7.85 16.88 -6.60
CA GLY A 50 8.25 16.63 -7.99
C GLY A 50 9.69 16.17 -8.16
N GLY A 51 10.24 16.36 -9.36
CA GLY A 51 11.54 15.82 -9.76
C GLY A 51 11.40 14.43 -10.37
N ALA A 52 12.28 13.50 -9.98
CA ALA A 52 12.16 12.10 -10.35
C ALA A 52 11.16 11.43 -9.40
N CYS A 53 10.03 11.00 -9.96
CA CYS A 53 8.95 10.35 -9.22
C CYS A 53 8.83 8.88 -9.61
N THR A 54 8.51 8.04 -8.63
CA THR A 54 8.16 6.65 -8.83
C THR A 54 6.75 6.42 -8.31
N VAL A 55 5.97 5.63 -9.06
CA VAL A 55 4.63 5.20 -8.65
C VAL A 55 4.67 3.69 -8.47
N TYR A 56 4.20 3.23 -7.31
CA TYR A 56 3.97 1.83 -7.02
C TYR A 56 2.47 1.62 -6.84
N THR A 57 1.91 0.55 -7.41
CA THR A 57 0.56 0.08 -7.09
C THR A 57 0.63 -1.41 -6.84
N GLY A 58 0.14 -1.83 -5.68
CA GLY A 58 0.07 -3.23 -5.30
C GLY A 58 -0.11 -3.41 -3.80
N GLY A 59 -0.07 -4.66 -3.35
CA GLY A 59 -0.28 -5.02 -1.95
C GLY A 59 0.93 -4.75 -1.03
N ALA A 60 0.88 -5.37 0.15
CA ALA A 60 1.88 -5.15 1.18
C ALA A 60 3.31 -5.52 0.72
N THR A 61 4.24 -4.57 0.84
CA THR A 61 5.64 -4.72 0.47
C THR A 61 6.51 -3.67 1.17
N CYS A 62 7.83 -3.88 1.17
CA CYS A 62 8.78 -2.84 1.53
C CYS A 62 9.46 -2.31 0.27
N LEU A 63 9.18 -1.05 -0.08
CA LEU A 63 9.78 -0.37 -1.22
C LEU A 63 11.13 0.23 -0.82
N ASN A 64 12.15 0.00 -1.64
CA ASN A 64 13.38 0.77 -1.56
C ASN A 64 13.15 2.13 -2.24
N ALA A 65 13.19 3.20 -1.45
CA ALA A 65 12.83 4.54 -1.89
C ALA A 65 13.86 5.57 -1.41
N PRO A 66 15.15 5.41 -1.75
CA PRO A 66 16.20 6.35 -1.37
C PRO A 66 15.91 7.74 -1.92
N ASP A 67 16.39 8.76 -1.21
CA ASP A 67 16.31 10.17 -1.60
C ASP A 67 14.88 10.70 -1.77
N THR A 68 13.88 10.00 -1.22
CA THR A 68 12.49 10.46 -1.24
C THR A 68 12.36 11.71 -0.38
N ALA A 69 11.88 12.79 -1.00
CA ALA A 69 11.64 14.07 -0.36
C ALA A 69 10.17 14.28 0.01
N CYS A 70 9.27 13.65 -0.75
CA CYS A 70 7.83 13.76 -0.55
C CYS A 70 7.11 12.57 -1.16
N LEU A 71 5.95 12.22 -0.60
CA LEU A 71 5.13 11.11 -1.08
C LEU A 71 3.64 11.32 -0.81
N ALA A 72 2.81 10.68 -1.61
CA ALA A 72 1.37 10.55 -1.43
C ALA A 72 0.97 9.08 -1.58
N ALA A 73 -0.09 8.66 -0.90
CA ALA A 73 -0.62 7.31 -1.06
C ALA A 73 -2.14 7.28 -0.92
N THR A 74 -2.76 6.28 -1.53
CA THR A 74 -4.21 6.03 -1.47
C THR A 74 -4.65 5.40 -0.16
N HIS A 75 -3.76 4.65 0.50
CA HIS A 75 -3.92 4.12 1.85
C HIS A 75 -2.75 4.57 2.72
N ASN A 76 -2.90 4.45 4.04
CA ASN A 76 -1.84 4.82 4.97
C ASN A 76 -0.60 3.94 4.73
N VAL A 77 0.58 4.55 4.68
CA VAL A 77 1.87 3.86 4.48
C VAL A 77 2.87 4.31 5.52
N GLY A 78 3.82 3.45 5.86
CA GLY A 78 4.97 3.83 6.69
C GLY A 78 6.10 4.38 5.82
N PHE A 79 6.73 5.48 6.21
CA PHE A 79 7.97 5.97 5.59
C PHE A 79 9.09 5.97 6.61
N CYS A 80 10.22 5.36 6.25
CA CYS A 80 11.33 5.08 7.16
C CYS A 80 12.62 5.76 6.73
N ASP A 81 13.43 6.17 7.71
CA ASP A 81 14.73 6.83 7.52
C ASP A 81 15.86 5.87 7.09
N ARG A 82 15.62 4.56 7.13
CA ARG A 82 16.56 3.50 6.73
C ARG A 82 16.00 2.63 5.63
N ALA A 83 16.87 1.87 4.98
CA ALA A 83 16.47 0.86 4.02
C ALA A 83 15.75 -0.32 4.71
N LYS A 84 15.07 -1.14 3.91
CA LYS A 84 14.39 -2.38 4.35
C LYS A 84 13.24 -2.16 5.35
N CYS A 85 12.69 -0.96 5.44
CA CYS A 85 11.55 -0.62 6.29
C CYS A 85 11.79 -0.98 7.76
N THR A 86 12.95 -0.57 8.28
CA THR A 86 13.37 -0.85 9.66
C THR A 86 13.58 0.44 10.46
N HIS A 87 13.58 0.29 11.79
CA HIS A 87 13.92 1.34 12.75
C HIS A 87 12.91 2.49 12.81
N SER A 88 13.28 3.70 12.39
CA SER A 88 12.47 4.90 12.59
C SER A 88 11.52 5.09 11.40
N CYS A 89 10.30 4.61 11.56
CA CYS A 89 9.24 4.75 10.58
C CYS A 89 8.13 5.63 11.15
N ASN A 90 7.63 6.55 10.32
CA ASN A 90 6.45 7.35 10.63
C ASN A 90 5.32 6.95 9.68
N GLN A 91 4.08 7.18 10.09
CA GLN A 91 2.93 6.93 9.23
C GLN A 91 2.63 8.16 8.38
N LEU A 92 2.16 7.94 7.15
CA LEU A 92 1.72 9.03 6.28
C LEU A 92 0.57 9.83 6.92
N SER A 93 -0.30 9.16 7.69
CA SER A 93 -1.35 9.82 8.47
C SER A 93 -0.84 10.84 9.50
N THR A 94 0.40 10.72 9.96
CA THR A 94 1.04 11.66 10.89
C THR A 94 1.91 12.70 10.17
N CYS A 95 1.58 13.02 8.92
CA CYS A 95 2.32 13.98 8.12
C CYS A 95 2.46 15.33 8.84
N GLY A 96 3.70 15.77 9.08
CA GLY A 96 3.95 17.06 9.74
C GLY A 96 3.78 18.27 8.82
N THR A 97 4.06 18.11 7.53
CA THR A 97 3.95 19.21 6.54
C THR A 97 3.31 18.69 5.27
N HIS A 98 2.05 19.06 5.07
CA HIS A 98 1.30 18.75 3.85
C HIS A 98 1.73 19.66 2.70
N LEU A 99 1.74 19.09 1.50
CA LEU A 99 2.04 19.71 0.23
C LEU A 99 0.79 19.66 -0.66
N ASP A 100 0.85 20.31 -1.81
CA ASP A 100 -0.26 20.33 -2.77
C ASP A 100 -0.61 18.90 -3.24
N ASN A 101 -1.86 18.70 -3.65
CA ASN A 101 -2.39 17.42 -4.16
C ASN A 101 -2.29 16.25 -3.16
N GLY A 102 -2.28 16.53 -1.85
CA GLY A 102 -2.28 15.50 -0.81
C GLY A 102 -0.93 14.83 -0.58
N TYR A 103 0.15 15.42 -1.09
CA TYR A 103 1.50 14.95 -0.78
C TYR A 103 1.91 15.34 0.64
N CYS A 104 2.77 14.54 1.23
CA CYS A 104 3.45 14.83 2.47
C CYS A 104 4.91 15.14 2.20
N TYR A 105 5.47 16.13 2.91
CA TYR A 105 6.90 16.36 2.95
C TYR A 105 7.56 15.36 3.90
N THR A 106 8.40 14.49 3.35
CA THR A 106 9.00 13.35 4.06
C THR A 106 10.51 13.27 3.78
N PRO A 107 11.29 14.31 4.11
CA PRO A 107 12.71 14.37 3.80
C PRO A 107 13.49 13.24 4.50
N GLY A 108 14.48 12.68 3.80
CA GLY A 108 15.32 11.62 4.34
C GLY A 108 14.65 10.24 4.37
N THR A 109 13.48 10.09 3.72
CA THR A 109 12.87 8.78 3.55
C THR A 109 13.76 7.91 2.65
N ARG A 110 14.02 6.69 3.10
CA ARG A 110 14.84 5.69 2.39
C ARG A 110 14.10 4.42 2.05
N SER A 111 12.99 4.14 2.73
CA SER A 111 12.08 3.06 2.36
C SER A 111 10.65 3.38 2.74
N ILE A 112 9.72 2.74 2.02
CA ILE A 112 8.27 2.91 2.23
C ILE A 112 7.68 1.54 2.49
N LEU A 113 7.09 1.36 3.67
CA LEU A 113 6.34 0.17 4.03
C LEU A 113 4.90 0.35 3.54
N VAL A 114 4.53 -0.46 2.57
CA VAL A 114 3.17 -0.60 2.09
C VAL A 114 2.56 -1.77 2.85
N GLY A 115 1.42 -1.57 3.50
CA GLY A 115 0.80 -2.59 4.34
C GLY A 115 -0.62 -2.21 4.73
N THR A 116 -1.36 -3.19 5.24
CA THR A 116 -2.71 -2.99 5.77
C THR A 116 -2.58 -2.60 7.24
N TYR A 117 -2.78 -1.32 7.56
CA TYR A 117 -2.81 -0.81 8.93
C TYR A 117 -4.18 -0.22 9.23
#